data_AF-A0A8T3XSD8-F1
#
_entry.id   AF-A0A8T3XSD8-F1
#
_cell.length_a   1.000
_cell.length_b   1.000
_cell.length_c   1.000
_cell.angle_alpha   90.00
_cell.angle_beta   90.00
_cell.angle_gamma   90.00
#
_symmetry.space_group_name_H-M   'P 1'
#
loop_
_entity.id
_entity.type
_entity.pdbx_description
1 polymer ?
#
loop_
_entity_poly.entity_id
_entity_poly.type
_entity_poly.pdbx_seq_one_letter_code
_entity_poly.pdbx_strand_id
1 'polypeptide(L)'
;MGELEEFSESLIAQLEIELNEEKVIKDLTEKIKEDPSFSIKFDSLEEISENIFSGMKEKINDFTGISVSPQTRINYPDLDDLKKLKGRKVFAASNAGKFVEELFEAVSKKDTKKISSLIKQDAAKYFVYSTYAIQYLSKISTTYGDYLDNVIYLNKFVLSSYPQIILYRQGKPYEPKFESIKSGYVGALKMTILEEMIHSIQENLQDMNKNAAMNVNALNEELAKIILGLDDKTVANLSEYLQLQPVPDDFPIAKKANLFFMLNPDNFIVNVLGPDVMTFTRVEIDPKISETVPQLLDIYQRWLKPIQAHHAAFTTMEGMAEFIVQSMLKDDADFLHYLTSFVGTDISSYQVRKSLGKDFTKIVFEKFGKKTFKILIDDPPSTKELKEPTLYLKRKSSI
;
A
#
# COMPACT_ATOMS: atom_id res chain seq x y z
N MET A 1 20.07 -20.43 -17.28
CA MET A 1 20.94 -19.79 -16.26
C MET A 1 20.81 -20.59 -14.98
N GLY A 2 21.32 -20.14 -13.83
CA GLY A 2 20.96 -20.81 -12.56
C GLY A 2 19.51 -20.49 -12.19
N GLU A 3 18.78 -21.44 -11.58
CA GLU A 3 17.38 -21.24 -11.14
C GLU A 3 17.15 -19.90 -10.42
N LEU A 4 18.04 -19.54 -9.50
CA LEU A 4 17.91 -18.32 -8.69
C LEU A 4 18.11 -17.03 -9.49
N GLU A 5 18.95 -17.08 -10.53
CA GLU A 5 19.13 -15.95 -11.44
C GLU A 5 17.87 -15.74 -12.26
N GLU A 6 17.25 -16.83 -12.75
CA GLU A 6 15.99 -16.77 -13.49
C GLU A 6 14.82 -16.26 -12.64
N PHE A 7 14.76 -16.65 -11.36
CA PHE A 7 13.84 -16.06 -10.38
C PHE A 7 14.05 -14.55 -10.22
N SER A 8 15.32 -14.13 -10.13
CA SER A 8 15.67 -12.73 -9.94
C SER A 8 15.30 -11.89 -11.16
N GLU A 9 15.52 -12.41 -12.36
CA GLU A 9 15.12 -11.77 -13.61
C GLU A 9 13.61 -11.72 -13.78
N SER A 10 12.91 -12.80 -13.46
CA SER A 10 11.45 -12.84 -13.49
C SER A 10 10.82 -11.81 -12.56
N LEU A 11 11.40 -11.63 -11.36
CA LEU A 11 10.99 -10.59 -10.41
C LEU A 11 11.15 -9.18 -10.98
N ILE A 12 12.28 -8.91 -11.65
CA ILE A 12 12.55 -7.60 -12.25
C ILE A 12 11.67 -7.35 -13.48
N ALA A 13 11.42 -8.37 -14.29
CA ALA A 13 10.56 -8.27 -15.48
C ALA A 13 9.14 -7.83 -15.11
N GLN A 14 8.61 -8.29 -13.96
CA GLN A 14 7.31 -7.84 -13.46
C GLN A 14 7.26 -6.34 -13.11
N LEU A 15 8.41 -5.71 -12.86
CA LEU A 15 8.53 -4.29 -12.55
C LEU A 15 8.85 -3.42 -13.78
N GLU A 16 9.10 -4.02 -14.94
CA GLU A 16 9.64 -3.30 -16.11
C GLU A 16 8.69 -2.23 -16.64
N ILE A 17 7.38 -2.47 -16.60
CA ILE A 17 6.35 -1.50 -17.01
C ILE A 17 6.44 -0.21 -16.19
N GLU A 18 6.65 -0.31 -14.88
CA GLU A 18 6.64 0.83 -13.97
C GLU A 18 7.97 1.56 -13.95
N LEU A 19 9.07 0.82 -14.08
CA LEU A 19 10.39 1.40 -14.29
C LEU A 19 10.46 2.18 -15.62
N ASN A 20 9.61 1.84 -16.59
CA ASN A 20 9.44 2.66 -17.78
C ASN A 20 8.73 3.99 -17.47
N GLU A 21 7.76 4.04 -16.55
CA GLU A 21 7.16 5.31 -16.11
C GLU A 21 8.18 6.22 -15.41
N GLU A 22 8.98 5.67 -14.50
CA GLU A 22 10.07 6.42 -13.84
C GLU A 22 11.03 7.03 -14.87
N LYS A 23 11.40 6.24 -15.88
CA LYS A 23 12.25 6.70 -16.99
C LYS A 23 11.56 7.80 -17.80
N VAL A 24 10.28 7.64 -18.15
CA VAL A 24 9.51 8.64 -18.89
C VAL A 24 9.42 9.96 -18.13
N ILE A 25 9.22 9.93 -16.81
CA ILE A 25 9.21 11.14 -15.97
C ILE A 25 10.59 11.83 -16.03
N LYS A 26 11.67 11.06 -15.89
CA LYS A 26 13.03 11.59 -15.94
C LYS A 26 13.35 12.21 -17.31
N ASP A 27 13.11 11.49 -18.39
CA ASP A 27 13.39 11.92 -19.77
C ASP A 27 12.56 13.18 -20.13
N LEU A 28 11.28 13.24 -19.73
CA LEU A 28 10.46 14.43 -19.93
C LEU A 28 10.93 15.62 -19.10
N THR A 29 11.37 15.38 -17.86
CA THR A 29 11.92 16.43 -17.00
C THR A 29 13.19 17.03 -17.61
N GLU A 30 14.08 16.20 -18.16
CA GLU A 30 15.29 16.64 -18.85
C GLU A 30 14.93 17.41 -20.14
N LYS A 31 14.02 16.88 -20.96
CA LYS A 31 13.55 17.54 -22.18
C LYS A 31 12.95 18.92 -21.92
N ILE A 32 12.14 19.07 -20.85
CA ILE A 32 11.54 20.36 -20.49
C ILE A 32 12.61 21.38 -20.08
N LYS A 33 13.65 20.94 -19.34
CA LYS A 33 14.76 21.81 -18.92
C LYS A 33 15.57 22.32 -20.12
N GLU A 34 15.69 21.52 -21.17
CA GLU A 34 16.44 21.86 -22.39
C GLU A 34 15.62 22.63 -23.42
N ASP A 35 14.29 22.69 -23.27
CA ASP A 35 13.41 23.38 -24.22
C ASP A 35 13.41 24.90 -23.98
N PRO A 36 14.07 25.72 -24.83
CA PRO A 36 14.17 27.15 -24.63
C PRO A 36 12.82 27.86 -24.76
N SER A 37 11.80 27.17 -25.27
CA SER A 37 10.46 27.71 -25.45
C SER A 37 9.52 27.45 -24.28
N PHE A 38 9.97 26.72 -23.26
CA PHE A 38 9.24 26.53 -22.00
C PHE A 38 9.83 27.47 -20.93
N SER A 39 9.22 28.64 -20.75
CA SER A 39 9.70 29.68 -19.82
C SER A 39 8.94 29.73 -18.48
N ILE A 40 7.90 28.91 -18.32
CA ILE A 40 7.02 28.92 -17.16
C ILE A 40 7.70 28.30 -15.95
N LYS A 41 7.53 28.96 -14.79
CA LYS A 41 8.06 28.51 -13.51
C LYS A 41 6.92 28.25 -12.52
N PHE A 42 6.99 27.10 -11.86
CA PHE A 42 6.15 26.78 -10.71
C PHE A 42 6.91 27.09 -9.43
N ASP A 43 6.18 27.42 -8.36
CA ASP A 43 6.75 27.54 -7.02
C ASP A 43 7.26 26.17 -6.56
N SER A 44 8.23 26.14 -5.64
CA SER A 44 8.83 24.88 -5.19
C SER A 44 7.85 24.01 -4.41
N LEU A 45 8.04 22.69 -4.45
CA LEU A 45 7.25 21.74 -3.67
C LEU A 45 7.31 22.09 -2.17
N GLU A 46 8.51 22.38 -1.68
CA GLU A 46 8.79 22.73 -0.29
C GLU A 46 8.01 23.98 0.14
N GLU A 47 8.06 25.06 -0.65
CA GLU A 47 7.35 26.31 -0.35
C GLU A 47 5.83 26.13 -0.31
N ILE A 48 5.25 25.46 -1.31
CA ILE A 48 3.80 25.24 -1.38
C ILE A 48 3.35 24.35 -0.22
N SER A 49 4.07 23.27 0.04
CA SER A 49 3.68 22.29 1.06
C SER A 49 3.82 22.81 2.49
N GLU A 50 4.82 23.63 2.81
CA GLU A 50 4.95 24.27 4.13
C GLU A 50 3.77 25.22 4.43
N ASN A 51 3.36 26.00 3.43
CA ASN A 51 2.20 26.88 3.52
C ASN A 51 0.90 26.09 3.73
N ILE A 52 0.72 24.99 3.00
CA ILE A 52 -0.45 24.10 3.18
C ILE A 52 -0.42 23.46 4.57
N PHE A 53 0.73 22.90 4.98
CA PHE A 53 0.88 22.13 6.20
C PHE A 53 0.53 22.93 7.46
N SER A 54 1.03 24.17 7.55
CA SER A 54 0.75 25.06 8.66
C SER A 54 -0.74 25.37 8.80
N GLY A 55 -1.41 25.73 7.70
CA GLY A 55 -2.85 26.01 7.69
C GLY A 55 -3.73 24.78 7.93
N MET A 56 -3.24 23.58 7.60
CA MET A 56 -4.05 22.35 7.70
C MET A 56 -4.11 21.79 9.13
N LYS A 57 -3.09 22.03 9.97
CA LYS A 57 -3.06 21.53 11.37
C LYS A 57 -4.27 21.99 12.17
N GLU A 58 -4.58 23.29 12.09
CA GLU A 58 -5.72 23.90 12.78
C GLU A 58 -7.04 23.35 12.24
N LYS A 59 -7.19 23.27 10.91
CA LYS A 59 -8.40 22.75 10.27
C LYS A 59 -8.70 21.30 10.66
N ILE A 60 -7.68 20.45 10.77
CA ILE A 60 -7.86 19.06 11.23
C ILE A 60 -8.37 19.04 12.67
N ASN A 61 -7.79 19.85 13.56
CA ASN A 61 -8.24 19.92 14.95
C ASN A 61 -9.69 20.46 15.06
N ASP A 62 -10.03 21.45 14.23
CA ASP A 62 -11.39 22.02 14.18
C ASP A 62 -12.41 21.01 13.65
N PHE A 63 -12.05 20.21 12.65
CA PHE A 63 -12.94 19.20 12.08
C PHE A 63 -13.05 17.95 12.97
N THR A 64 -11.92 17.44 13.47
CA THR A 64 -11.83 16.13 14.13
C THR A 64 -11.82 16.18 15.64
N GLY A 65 -11.30 17.26 16.23
CA GLY A 65 -11.13 17.42 17.67
C GLY A 65 -9.88 16.78 18.21
N ILE A 66 -8.99 16.37 17.30
CA ILE A 66 -7.74 15.70 17.61
C ILE A 66 -6.63 16.58 17.05
N SER A 67 -5.71 16.98 17.91
CA SER A 67 -4.59 17.82 17.51
C SER A 67 -3.52 16.98 16.83
N VAL A 68 -2.99 17.49 15.71
CA VAL A 68 -1.81 16.91 15.06
C VAL A 68 -0.60 17.12 15.96
N SER A 69 0.19 16.06 16.13
CA SER A 69 1.40 16.07 16.94
C SER A 69 2.35 17.22 16.52
N PRO A 70 2.90 17.99 17.47
CA PRO A 70 3.90 19.02 17.17
C PRO A 70 5.16 18.45 16.50
N GLN A 71 5.48 17.17 16.75
CA GLN A 71 6.60 16.45 16.17
C GLN A 71 6.34 16.06 14.70
N THR A 72 5.09 16.13 14.22
CA THR A 72 4.78 15.83 12.82
C THR A 72 5.47 16.83 11.90
N ARG A 73 6.24 16.31 10.95
CA ARG A 73 7.02 17.09 9.97
C ARG A 73 6.91 16.50 8.56
N ILE A 74 7.24 17.32 7.57
CA ILE A 74 7.33 16.90 6.17
C ILE A 74 8.80 16.56 5.82
N ASN A 75 8.98 15.53 5.00
CA ASN A 75 10.21 15.17 4.33
C ASN A 75 9.95 14.98 2.83
N TYR A 76 10.97 15.21 2.00
CA TYR A 76 10.88 15.19 0.55
C TYR A 76 11.90 14.18 -0.02
N PRO A 77 11.71 12.87 0.22
CA PRO A 77 12.65 11.87 -0.25
C PRO A 77 12.74 11.86 -1.77
N ASP A 78 13.96 11.76 -2.27
CA ASP A 78 14.21 11.38 -3.66
C ASP A 78 13.80 9.92 -3.91
N LEU A 79 13.80 9.51 -5.18
CA LEU A 79 13.30 8.21 -5.61
C LEU A 79 13.89 7.03 -4.82
N ASP A 80 15.21 7.01 -4.62
CA ASP A 80 15.90 5.92 -3.92
C ASP A 80 15.51 5.82 -2.44
N ASP A 81 15.35 6.95 -1.76
CA ASP A 81 14.96 6.97 -0.35
C ASP A 81 13.48 6.63 -0.18
N LEU A 82 12.64 6.98 -1.16
CA LEU A 82 11.24 6.57 -1.19
C LEU A 82 11.11 5.04 -1.39
N LYS A 83 11.93 4.43 -2.25
CA LYS A 83 12.01 2.97 -2.43
C LYS A 83 12.36 2.26 -1.13
N LYS A 84 13.32 2.79 -0.36
CA LYS A 84 13.67 2.26 0.97
C LYS A 84 12.55 2.46 1.99
N LEU A 85 11.87 3.60 1.98
CA LEU A 85 10.71 3.86 2.84
C LEU A 85 9.62 2.81 2.62
N LYS A 86 9.31 2.46 1.36
CA LYS A 86 8.33 1.42 1.04
C LYS A 86 8.67 0.08 1.70
N GLY A 87 9.95 -0.31 1.71
CA GLY A 87 10.39 -1.53 2.41
C GLY A 87 10.09 -1.52 3.91
N ARG A 88 10.27 -0.37 4.58
CA ARG A 88 9.94 -0.23 6.01
C ARG A 88 8.44 -0.31 6.29
N LYS A 89 7.60 0.15 5.36
CA LYS A 89 6.12 0.09 5.48
C LYS A 89 5.52 -1.30 5.26
N VAL A 90 6.31 -2.30 4.87
CA VAL A 90 5.87 -3.69 4.78
C VAL A 90 5.54 -4.27 6.16
N PHE A 91 6.08 -3.68 7.24
CA PHE A 91 5.95 -4.17 8.61
C PHE A 91 6.33 -5.66 8.71
N ALA A 92 7.58 -5.91 8.33
CA ALA A 92 8.17 -7.24 8.35
C ALA A 92 8.09 -7.88 9.75
N ALA A 93 8.10 -9.21 9.80
CA ALA A 93 8.28 -9.93 11.07
C ALA A 93 9.54 -9.44 11.80
N SER A 94 9.56 -9.57 13.13
CA SER A 94 10.56 -8.94 14.01
C SER A 94 12.03 -9.27 13.71
N ASN A 95 12.32 -10.32 12.93
CA ASN A 95 13.67 -10.71 12.50
C ASN A 95 13.89 -10.63 10.97
N ALA A 96 12.96 -10.02 10.23
CA ALA A 96 13.00 -9.91 8.79
C ALA A 96 13.32 -8.49 8.29
N GLY A 97 13.30 -7.46 9.15
CA GLY A 97 13.51 -6.06 8.77
C GLY A 97 14.74 -5.83 7.87
N LYS A 98 15.93 -6.29 8.31
CA LYS A 98 17.16 -6.17 7.52
C LYS A 98 17.08 -6.91 6.18
N PHE A 99 16.46 -8.09 6.14
CA PHE A 99 16.29 -8.84 4.90
C PHE A 99 15.39 -8.08 3.92
N VAL A 100 14.29 -7.50 4.41
CA VAL A 100 13.36 -6.72 3.59
C VAL A 100 14.02 -5.46 3.05
N GLU A 101 14.79 -4.74 3.88
CA GLU A 101 15.56 -3.57 3.43
C GLU A 101 16.54 -3.95 2.31
N GLU A 102 17.33 -5.01 2.49
CA GLU A 102 18.27 -5.47 1.46
C GLU A 102 17.57 -5.96 0.19
N LEU A 103 16.40 -6.62 0.32
CA LEU A 103 15.61 -7.07 -0.83
C LEU A 103 15.05 -5.89 -1.62
N PHE A 104 14.41 -4.93 -0.96
CA PHE A 104 13.87 -3.74 -1.62
C PHE A 104 14.97 -2.94 -2.31
N GLU A 105 16.14 -2.80 -1.67
CA GLU A 105 17.29 -2.16 -2.29
C GLU A 105 17.77 -2.92 -3.53
N ALA A 106 17.93 -4.25 -3.43
CA ALA A 106 18.38 -5.07 -4.56
C ALA A 106 17.41 -5.01 -5.74
N VAL A 107 16.10 -5.11 -5.47
CA VAL A 107 15.05 -5.01 -6.50
C VAL A 107 15.03 -3.62 -7.12
N SER A 108 15.12 -2.56 -6.31
CA SER A 108 15.16 -1.18 -6.82
C SER A 108 16.31 -0.91 -7.79
N LYS A 109 17.45 -1.55 -7.55
CA LYS A 109 18.69 -1.42 -8.34
C LYS A 109 18.81 -2.45 -9.45
N LYS A 110 17.81 -3.33 -9.61
CA LYS A 110 17.86 -4.47 -10.54
C LYS A 110 19.09 -5.38 -10.33
N ASP A 111 19.55 -5.51 -9.08
CA ASP A 111 20.71 -6.32 -8.74
C ASP A 111 20.33 -7.80 -8.62
N THR A 112 20.28 -8.49 -9.76
CA THR A 112 19.93 -9.92 -9.85
C THR A 112 20.85 -10.80 -9.01
N LYS A 113 22.13 -10.44 -8.87
CA LYS A 113 23.10 -11.19 -8.07
C LYS A 113 22.79 -11.08 -6.59
N LYS A 114 22.48 -9.88 -6.10
CA LYS A 114 22.08 -9.67 -4.71
C LYS A 114 20.74 -10.31 -4.40
N ILE A 115 19.76 -10.24 -5.31
CA ILE A 115 18.48 -10.95 -5.16
C ILE A 115 18.74 -12.45 -5.05
N SER A 116 19.50 -13.03 -5.97
CA SER A 116 19.87 -14.46 -5.94
C SER A 116 20.55 -14.84 -4.62
N SER A 117 21.45 -14.00 -4.10
CA SER A 117 22.10 -14.21 -2.80
C SER A 117 21.10 -14.19 -1.64
N LEU A 118 20.10 -13.32 -1.69
CA LEU A 118 19.04 -13.24 -0.67
C LEU A 118 18.13 -14.48 -0.72
N ILE A 119 17.82 -14.99 -1.92
CA ILE A 119 17.06 -16.26 -2.05
C ILE A 119 17.85 -17.41 -1.43
N LYS A 120 19.18 -17.49 -1.67
CA LYS A 120 20.05 -18.50 -1.04
C LYS A 120 20.10 -18.35 0.48
N GLN A 121 20.08 -17.11 0.97
CA GLN A 121 20.14 -16.83 2.40
C GLN A 121 18.86 -17.26 3.11
N ASP A 122 17.69 -16.93 2.58
CA ASP A 122 16.39 -17.25 3.17
C ASP A 122 15.27 -17.23 2.11
N ALA A 123 15.04 -18.38 1.48
CA ALA A 123 14.01 -18.52 0.45
C ALA A 123 12.59 -18.30 1.00
N ALA A 124 12.35 -18.60 2.29
CA ALA A 124 11.05 -18.40 2.91
C ALA A 124 10.72 -16.91 3.00
N LYS A 125 11.66 -16.09 3.48
CA LYS A 125 11.51 -14.63 3.48
C LYS A 125 11.39 -14.07 2.07
N TYR A 126 12.14 -14.60 1.11
CA TYR A 126 12.01 -14.17 -0.28
C TYR A 126 10.59 -14.42 -0.83
N PHE A 127 10.01 -15.60 -0.59
CA PHE A 127 8.64 -15.92 -1.05
C PHE A 127 7.60 -14.93 -0.51
N VAL A 128 7.72 -14.54 0.75
CA VAL A 128 6.81 -13.56 1.37
C VAL A 128 7.06 -12.15 0.82
N TYR A 129 8.30 -11.66 0.92
CA TYR A 129 8.58 -10.23 0.73
C TYR A 129 8.82 -9.80 -0.71
N SER A 130 9.08 -10.72 -1.64
CA SER A 130 9.21 -10.39 -3.08
C SER A 130 7.90 -9.84 -3.65
N THR A 131 6.76 -10.35 -3.21
CA THR A 131 5.43 -9.85 -3.63
C THR A 131 5.21 -8.40 -3.19
N TYR A 132 5.58 -8.07 -1.95
CA TYR A 132 5.54 -6.69 -1.45
C TYR A 132 6.51 -5.78 -2.21
N ALA A 133 7.73 -6.26 -2.49
CA ALA A 133 8.70 -5.50 -3.26
C ALA A 133 8.14 -5.14 -4.65
N ILE A 134 7.50 -6.08 -5.34
CA ILE A 134 6.80 -5.80 -6.60
C ILE A 134 5.70 -4.76 -6.37
N GLN A 135 4.72 -5.08 -5.52
CA GLN A 135 3.50 -4.28 -5.36
C GLN A 135 3.76 -2.85 -4.92
N TYR A 136 4.81 -2.61 -4.12
CA TYR A 136 5.09 -1.30 -3.57
C TYR A 136 6.00 -0.49 -4.50
N LEU A 137 7.01 -1.11 -5.10
CA LEU A 137 7.89 -0.44 -6.06
C LEU A 137 7.14 -0.12 -7.35
N SER A 138 6.18 -0.97 -7.75
CA SER A 138 5.34 -0.79 -8.94
C SER A 138 4.36 0.39 -8.84
N LYS A 139 4.26 1.08 -7.70
CA LYS A 139 3.29 2.17 -7.47
C LYS A 139 3.95 3.48 -7.10
N ILE A 140 5.26 3.58 -7.27
CA ILE A 140 6.01 4.75 -6.84
C ILE A 140 5.70 5.98 -7.69
N SER A 141 5.55 5.81 -9.01
CA SER A 141 5.15 6.89 -9.94
C SER A 141 3.78 7.48 -9.63
N THR A 142 2.91 6.71 -8.97
CA THR A 142 1.52 7.08 -8.64
C THR A 142 1.29 7.38 -7.15
N THR A 143 2.30 7.19 -6.29
CA THR A 143 2.24 7.55 -4.87
C THR A 143 2.66 9.00 -4.68
N TYR A 144 1.77 9.88 -4.19
CA TYR A 144 2.13 11.28 -3.88
C TYR A 144 2.67 11.47 -2.46
N GLY A 145 2.15 10.71 -1.50
CA GLY A 145 2.51 10.82 -0.09
C GLY A 145 2.58 9.48 0.63
N ASP A 146 3.26 9.47 1.77
CA ASP A 146 3.22 8.39 2.75
C ASP A 146 3.42 8.96 4.16
N TYR A 147 2.76 8.37 5.15
CA TYR A 147 3.03 8.61 6.57
C TYR A 147 3.78 7.44 7.21
N LEU A 148 4.79 7.74 8.03
CA LEU A 148 5.46 6.81 8.95
C LEU A 148 6.16 7.56 10.09
N ASP A 149 5.96 7.13 11.34
CA ASP A 149 6.68 7.60 12.53
C ASP A 149 6.75 9.13 12.69
N ASN A 150 5.60 9.80 12.67
CA ASN A 150 5.47 11.27 12.72
C ASN A 150 6.10 12.02 11.53
N VAL A 151 6.43 11.34 10.44
CA VAL A 151 6.96 11.98 9.22
C VAL A 151 6.00 11.73 8.06
N ILE A 152 5.61 12.83 7.43
CA ILE A 152 4.90 12.84 6.14
C ILE A 152 5.96 12.93 5.06
N TYR A 153 6.01 11.95 4.18
CA TYR A 153 6.95 11.87 3.07
C TYR A 153 6.20 12.25 1.80
N LEU A 154 6.53 13.41 1.23
CA LEU A 154 6.02 13.82 -0.08
C LEU A 154 6.98 13.31 -1.16
N ASN A 155 6.45 12.60 -2.15
CA ASN A 155 7.24 12.03 -3.24
C ASN A 155 7.84 13.14 -4.10
N LYS A 156 9.07 13.56 -3.78
CA LYS A 156 9.76 14.64 -4.47
C LYS A 156 9.98 14.32 -5.94
N PHE A 157 10.35 13.07 -6.24
CA PHE A 157 10.63 12.61 -7.60
C PHE A 157 9.46 12.90 -8.57
N VAL A 158 8.23 12.60 -8.14
CA VAL A 158 7.03 12.90 -8.94
C VAL A 158 6.65 14.37 -8.78
N LEU A 159 6.41 14.81 -7.55
CA LEU A 159 5.75 16.08 -7.27
C LEU A 159 6.58 17.30 -7.66
N SER A 160 7.91 17.22 -7.81
CA SER A 160 8.73 18.36 -8.25
C SER A 160 8.63 18.65 -9.75
N SER A 161 8.20 17.66 -10.54
CA SER A 161 8.28 17.70 -12.02
C SER A 161 6.92 17.52 -12.70
N TYR A 162 5.96 16.92 -11.99
CA TYR A 162 4.64 16.60 -12.53
C TYR A 162 3.85 17.80 -13.11
N PRO A 163 3.76 18.97 -12.43
CA PRO A 163 3.00 20.08 -12.98
C PRO A 163 3.61 20.62 -14.29
N GLN A 164 4.95 20.66 -14.39
CA GLN A 164 5.65 21.03 -15.62
C GLN A 164 5.38 20.00 -16.73
N ILE A 165 5.45 18.71 -16.40
CA ILE A 165 5.20 17.62 -17.36
C ILE A 165 3.78 17.69 -17.94
N ILE A 166 2.77 17.90 -17.09
CA ILE A 166 1.38 18.01 -17.54
C ILE A 166 1.20 19.21 -18.45
N LEU A 167 1.71 20.38 -18.05
CA LEU A 167 1.61 21.58 -18.86
C LEU A 167 2.33 21.42 -20.21
N TYR A 168 3.52 20.81 -20.20
CA TYR A 168 4.31 20.54 -21.40
C TYR A 168 3.56 19.61 -22.37
N ARG A 169 2.95 18.54 -21.86
CA ARG A 169 2.17 17.57 -22.66
C ARG A 169 0.93 18.19 -23.30
N GLN A 170 0.36 19.24 -22.71
CA GLN A 170 -0.78 19.95 -23.32
C GLN A 170 -0.39 20.82 -24.53
N GLY A 171 0.91 21.05 -24.77
CA GLY A 171 1.41 21.81 -25.90
C GLY A 171 1.12 23.31 -25.85
N LYS A 172 1.82 24.05 -26.71
CA LYS A 172 1.73 25.52 -26.81
C LYS A 172 0.35 26.00 -27.29
N PRO A 173 -0.06 27.22 -26.91
CA PRO A 173 0.57 28.09 -25.92
C PRO A 173 0.34 27.58 -24.49
N TYR A 174 1.33 27.78 -23.61
CA TYR A 174 1.29 27.23 -22.25
C TYR A 174 0.61 28.18 -21.26
N GLU A 175 0.77 29.49 -21.46
CA GLU A 175 0.29 30.56 -20.58
C GLU A 175 -1.22 30.48 -20.29
N PRO A 176 -2.10 30.21 -21.27
CA PRO A 176 -3.54 30.12 -21.00
C PRO A 176 -3.94 28.94 -20.10
N LYS A 177 -3.10 27.91 -19.99
CA LYS A 177 -3.35 26.69 -19.22
C LYS A 177 -2.66 26.71 -17.85
N PHE A 178 -1.67 27.59 -17.67
CA PHE A 178 -0.79 27.61 -16.51
C PHE A 178 -1.54 27.70 -15.19
N GLU A 179 -2.45 28.67 -15.04
CA GLU A 179 -3.17 28.89 -13.78
C GLU A 179 -4.04 27.69 -13.39
N SER A 180 -4.69 27.04 -14.35
CA SER A 180 -5.48 25.83 -14.10
C SER A 180 -4.60 24.67 -13.63
N ILE A 181 -3.42 24.47 -14.24
CA ILE A 181 -2.48 23.42 -13.84
C ILE A 181 -1.85 23.72 -12.49
N LYS A 182 -1.49 24.98 -12.23
CA LYS A 182 -0.99 25.45 -10.94
C LYS A 182 -2.01 25.19 -9.83
N SER A 183 -3.26 25.59 -10.04
CA SER A 183 -4.35 25.37 -9.10
C SER A 183 -4.58 23.88 -8.84
N GLY A 184 -4.66 23.05 -9.89
CA GLY A 184 -4.79 21.60 -9.70
C GLY A 184 -3.59 20.94 -9.01
N TYR A 185 -2.38 21.44 -9.21
CA TYR A 185 -1.19 20.96 -8.49
C TYR A 185 -1.25 21.31 -6.99
N VAL A 186 -1.64 22.53 -6.65
CA VAL A 186 -1.89 22.94 -5.25
C VAL A 186 -2.98 22.07 -4.63
N GLY A 187 -4.03 21.74 -5.38
CA GLY A 187 -5.10 20.84 -4.96
C GLY A 187 -4.60 19.42 -4.64
N ALA A 188 -3.73 18.87 -5.49
CA ALA A 188 -3.09 17.58 -5.25
C ALA A 188 -2.28 17.59 -3.94
N LEU A 189 -1.48 18.63 -3.71
CA LEU A 189 -0.69 18.77 -2.48
C LEU A 189 -1.56 18.95 -1.24
N LYS A 190 -2.65 19.74 -1.33
CA LYS A 190 -3.62 19.88 -0.23
C LYS A 190 -4.23 18.54 0.15
N MET A 191 -4.67 17.77 -0.84
CA MET A 191 -5.24 16.43 -0.64
C MET A 191 -4.23 15.50 0.03
N THR A 192 -3.03 15.37 -0.55
CA THR A 192 -2.00 14.45 -0.05
C THR A 192 -1.54 14.82 1.36
N ILE A 193 -1.24 16.09 1.61
CA ILE A 193 -0.80 16.54 2.94
C ILE A 193 -1.91 16.31 3.97
N LEU A 194 -3.17 16.61 3.64
CA LEU A 194 -4.30 16.38 4.52
C LEU A 194 -4.47 14.89 4.83
N GLU A 195 -4.45 14.02 3.83
CA GLU A 195 -4.54 12.55 3.99
C GLU A 195 -3.47 12.03 4.95
N GLU A 196 -2.20 12.37 4.73
CA GLU A 196 -1.10 11.89 5.58
C GLU A 196 -1.11 12.52 6.99
N MET A 197 -1.61 13.75 7.14
CA MET A 197 -1.83 14.35 8.46
C MET A 197 -2.96 13.66 9.21
N ILE A 198 -4.01 13.21 8.52
CA ILE A 198 -5.07 12.41 9.14
C ILE A 198 -4.50 11.06 9.60
N HIS A 199 -3.65 10.41 8.81
CA HIS A 199 -2.95 9.20 9.25
C HIS A 199 -2.09 9.42 10.50
N SER A 200 -1.58 10.64 10.71
CA SER A 200 -0.79 10.99 11.89
C SER A 200 -1.59 11.08 13.20
N ILE A 201 -2.91 11.32 13.13
CA ILE A 201 -3.76 11.37 14.32
C ILE A 201 -4.42 10.02 14.66
N GLN A 202 -4.12 8.97 13.89
CA GLN A 202 -4.72 7.64 13.99
C GLN A 202 -3.83 6.63 14.75
N GLU A 203 -3.05 7.08 15.74
CA GLU A 203 -1.97 6.28 16.37
C GLU A 203 -2.38 4.86 16.79
N ASN A 204 -3.47 4.70 17.55
CA ASN A 204 -3.93 3.36 17.97
C ASN A 204 -4.27 2.45 16.78
N LEU A 205 -4.91 3.00 15.73
CA LEU A 205 -5.20 2.25 14.51
C LEU A 205 -3.92 1.88 13.74
N GLN A 206 -2.93 2.78 13.69
CA GLN A 206 -1.63 2.52 13.09
C GLN A 206 -0.91 1.37 13.80
N ASP A 207 -0.90 1.36 15.13
CA ASP A 207 -0.28 0.31 15.93
C ASP A 207 -1.00 -1.03 15.76
N MET A 208 -2.34 -1.03 15.77
CA MET A 208 -3.14 -2.22 15.50
C MET A 208 -2.84 -2.77 14.10
N ASN A 209 -2.81 -1.91 13.08
CA ASN A 209 -2.53 -2.27 11.70
C ASN A 209 -1.12 -2.86 11.55
N LYS A 210 -0.11 -2.20 12.12
CA LYS A 210 1.29 -2.63 12.10
C LYS A 210 1.47 -3.99 12.77
N ASN A 211 0.96 -4.15 13.99
CA ASN A 211 1.07 -5.41 14.73
C ASN A 211 0.34 -6.56 14.02
N ALA A 212 -0.82 -6.28 13.43
CA ALA A 212 -1.56 -7.27 12.65
C ALA A 212 -0.80 -7.69 11.39
N ALA A 213 -0.26 -6.73 10.62
CA ALA A 213 0.55 -6.99 9.43
C ALA A 213 1.81 -7.80 9.77
N MET A 214 2.52 -7.46 10.85
CA MET A 214 3.68 -8.23 11.31
C MET A 214 3.34 -9.69 11.61
N ASN A 215 2.18 -9.95 12.24
CA ASN A 215 1.72 -11.31 12.54
C ASN A 215 1.30 -12.08 11.28
N VAL A 216 0.63 -11.42 10.33
CA VAL A 216 0.32 -11.99 9.01
C VAL A 216 1.62 -12.41 8.30
N ASN A 217 2.61 -11.51 8.25
CA ASN A 217 3.90 -11.77 7.63
C ASN A 217 4.64 -12.93 8.31
N ALA A 218 4.64 -13.00 9.64
CA ALA A 218 5.26 -14.09 10.39
C ALA A 218 4.63 -15.46 10.07
N LEU A 219 3.30 -15.52 9.94
CA LEU A 219 2.59 -16.75 9.57
C LEU A 219 2.83 -17.13 8.10
N ASN A 220 2.92 -16.14 7.20
CA ASN A 220 3.30 -16.38 5.81
C ASN A 220 4.75 -16.91 5.71
N GLU A 221 5.68 -16.45 6.55
CA GLU A 221 7.03 -17.01 6.63
C GLU A 221 7.03 -18.45 7.16
N GLU A 222 6.20 -18.76 8.16
CA GLU A 222 6.03 -20.12 8.69
C GLU A 222 5.48 -21.06 7.62
N LEU A 223 4.45 -20.62 6.88
CA LEU A 223 3.92 -21.36 5.74
C LEU A 223 4.99 -21.62 4.68
N ALA A 224 5.75 -20.59 4.29
CA ALA A 224 6.80 -20.73 3.29
C ALA A 224 7.83 -21.78 3.72
N LYS A 225 8.19 -21.85 5.01
CA LYS A 225 9.08 -22.90 5.56
C LYS A 225 8.47 -24.29 5.49
N ILE A 226 7.17 -24.43 5.79
CA ILE A 226 6.46 -25.71 5.66
C ILE A 226 6.53 -26.20 4.20
N ILE A 227 6.16 -25.34 3.23
CA ILE A 227 6.18 -25.68 1.81
C ILE A 227 7.60 -25.99 1.33
N LEU A 228 8.60 -25.21 1.76
CA LEU A 228 9.99 -25.46 1.40
C LEU A 228 10.52 -26.79 1.97
N GLY A 229 9.97 -27.26 3.09
CA GLY A 229 10.33 -28.53 3.73
C GLY A 229 9.68 -29.77 3.13
N LEU A 230 8.73 -29.63 2.19
CA LEU A 230 8.09 -30.78 1.53
C LEU A 230 9.09 -31.52 0.60
N ASP A 231 8.94 -32.84 0.53
CA ASP A 231 9.68 -33.68 -0.41
C ASP A 231 9.12 -33.57 -1.84
N ASP A 232 9.94 -33.92 -2.83
CA ASP A 232 9.61 -33.72 -4.25
C ASP A 232 8.37 -34.49 -4.70
N LYS A 233 8.12 -35.68 -4.12
CA LYS A 233 6.93 -36.47 -4.43
C LYS A 233 5.68 -35.78 -3.92
N THR A 234 5.72 -35.25 -2.70
CA THR A 234 4.63 -34.47 -2.12
C THR A 234 4.35 -33.20 -2.94
N VAL A 235 5.40 -32.47 -3.33
CA VAL A 235 5.27 -31.26 -4.16
C VAL A 235 4.67 -31.59 -5.53
N ALA A 236 5.13 -32.65 -6.19
CA ALA A 236 4.63 -33.07 -7.50
C ALA A 236 3.14 -33.47 -7.43
N ASN A 237 2.77 -34.29 -6.46
CA ASN A 237 1.38 -34.73 -6.26
C ASN A 237 0.43 -33.56 -5.98
N LEU A 238 0.85 -32.61 -5.14
CA LEU A 238 0.05 -31.42 -4.85
C LEU A 238 -0.06 -30.49 -6.07
N SER A 239 1.03 -30.30 -6.79
CA SER A 239 1.04 -29.46 -7.99
C SER A 239 0.14 -30.01 -9.09
N GLU A 240 0.15 -31.33 -9.29
CA GLU A 240 -0.77 -32.02 -10.21
C GLU A 240 -2.22 -31.90 -9.73
N TYR A 241 -2.48 -32.14 -8.44
CA TYR A 241 -3.81 -32.07 -7.87
C TYR A 241 -4.42 -30.65 -7.97
N LEU A 242 -3.61 -29.62 -7.72
CA LEU A 242 -4.00 -28.21 -7.82
C LEU A 242 -3.93 -27.68 -9.26
N GLN A 243 -3.56 -28.52 -10.23
CA GLN A 243 -3.44 -28.17 -11.65
C GLN A 243 -2.51 -26.97 -11.89
N LEU A 244 -1.40 -26.90 -11.14
CA LEU A 244 -0.42 -25.84 -11.28
C LEU A 244 0.32 -25.94 -12.62
N GLN A 245 0.79 -24.79 -13.12
CA GLN A 245 1.65 -24.76 -14.31
C GLN A 245 2.89 -25.63 -14.09
N PRO A 246 3.26 -26.48 -15.07
CA PRO A 246 4.40 -27.37 -14.94
C PRO A 246 5.69 -26.56 -14.87
N VAL A 247 6.58 -26.96 -13.95
CA VAL A 247 7.89 -26.35 -13.75
C VAL A 247 8.95 -27.43 -14.00
N PRO A 248 10.02 -27.15 -14.76
CA PRO A 248 11.07 -28.12 -15.05
C PRO A 248 11.73 -28.70 -13.79
N ASP A 249 12.23 -29.93 -13.88
CA ASP A 249 12.77 -30.67 -12.74
C ASP A 249 14.04 -30.06 -12.14
N ASP A 250 14.79 -29.31 -12.92
CA ASP A 250 15.98 -28.55 -12.54
C ASP A 250 15.66 -27.25 -11.77
N PHE A 251 14.38 -26.96 -11.51
CA PHE A 251 13.91 -25.79 -10.76
C PHE A 251 13.10 -26.17 -9.50
N PRO A 252 13.75 -26.81 -8.49
CA PRO A 252 13.07 -27.28 -7.29
C PRO A 252 12.50 -26.16 -6.40
N ILE A 253 13.13 -24.98 -6.35
CA ILE A 253 12.62 -23.83 -5.61
C ILE A 253 11.41 -23.23 -6.31
N ALA A 254 11.39 -23.19 -7.65
CA ALA A 254 10.26 -22.71 -8.45
C ALA A 254 9.00 -23.54 -8.26
N LYS A 255 9.13 -24.87 -8.21
CA LYS A 255 8.01 -25.78 -7.89
C LYS A 255 7.40 -25.44 -6.53
N LYS A 256 8.25 -25.26 -5.53
CA LYS A 256 7.84 -24.91 -4.16
C LYS A 256 7.25 -23.50 -4.06
N ALA A 257 7.78 -22.54 -4.81
CA ALA A 257 7.23 -21.19 -4.89
C ALA A 257 5.82 -21.20 -5.48
N ASN A 258 5.61 -21.91 -6.59
CA ASN A 258 4.29 -22.02 -7.23
C ASN A 258 3.24 -22.59 -6.27
N LEU A 259 3.63 -23.64 -5.52
CA LEU A 259 2.80 -24.22 -4.48
C LEU A 259 2.54 -23.25 -3.32
N PHE A 260 3.57 -22.53 -2.85
CA PHE A 260 3.42 -21.51 -1.80
C PHE A 260 2.44 -20.42 -2.22
N PHE A 261 2.54 -19.88 -3.43
CA PHE A 261 1.63 -18.82 -3.88
C PHE A 261 0.20 -19.33 -4.05
N MET A 262 0.00 -20.58 -4.49
CA MET A 262 -1.35 -21.18 -4.55
C MET A 262 -1.94 -21.42 -3.15
N LEU A 263 -1.14 -21.94 -2.22
CA LEU A 263 -1.55 -22.25 -0.84
C LEU A 263 -1.33 -21.08 0.13
N ASN A 264 -1.01 -19.88 -0.36
CA ASN A 264 -0.95 -18.72 0.50
C ASN A 264 -2.38 -18.40 0.97
N PRO A 265 -2.63 -18.15 2.27
CA PRO A 265 -4.00 -17.97 2.77
C PRO A 265 -4.73 -16.83 2.07
N ASP A 266 -4.04 -15.74 1.72
CA ASP A 266 -4.63 -14.62 0.97
C ASP A 266 -5.17 -15.08 -0.39
N ASN A 267 -4.38 -15.87 -1.14
CA ASN A 267 -4.77 -16.35 -2.46
C ASN A 267 -5.80 -17.50 -2.37
N PHE A 268 -5.57 -18.43 -1.45
CA PHE A 268 -6.42 -19.60 -1.25
C PHE A 268 -7.83 -19.19 -0.80
N ILE A 269 -7.95 -18.36 0.22
CA ILE A 269 -9.25 -18.04 0.80
C ILE A 269 -10.05 -17.12 -0.14
N VAL A 270 -9.41 -16.17 -0.83
CA VAL A 270 -10.09 -15.31 -1.81
C VAL A 270 -10.69 -16.13 -2.97
N ASN A 271 -9.96 -17.13 -3.48
CA ASN A 271 -10.41 -17.91 -4.64
C ASN A 271 -11.30 -19.12 -4.28
N VAL A 272 -11.15 -19.67 -3.07
CA VAL A 272 -11.87 -20.90 -2.64
C VAL A 272 -13.08 -20.58 -1.77
N LEU A 273 -12.98 -19.59 -0.88
CA LEU A 273 -14.05 -19.25 0.08
C LEU A 273 -14.81 -17.96 -0.28
N GLY A 274 -14.31 -17.20 -1.27
CA GLY A 274 -14.94 -15.98 -1.77
C GLY A 274 -14.56 -14.71 -0.99
N PRO A 275 -15.02 -13.53 -1.44
CA PRO A 275 -14.58 -12.21 -0.91
C PRO A 275 -15.02 -11.95 0.54
N ASP A 276 -15.84 -12.82 1.12
CA ASP A 276 -16.37 -12.70 2.47
C ASP A 276 -15.47 -13.30 3.56
N VAL A 277 -14.18 -13.53 3.25
CA VAL A 277 -13.10 -13.86 4.20
C VAL A 277 -13.21 -13.17 5.57
N MET A 278 -13.62 -11.91 5.47
CA MET A 278 -13.81 -10.92 6.51
C MET A 278 -14.84 -11.30 7.59
N THR A 279 -15.70 -12.30 7.39
CA THR A 279 -16.71 -12.74 8.39
C THR A 279 -16.52 -14.17 8.86
N PHE A 280 -15.53 -14.91 8.33
CA PHE A 280 -15.30 -16.28 8.78
C PHE A 280 -14.82 -16.32 10.23
N THR A 281 -15.28 -17.35 10.92
CA THR A 281 -14.83 -17.70 12.28
C THR A 281 -14.01 -18.99 12.31
N ARG A 282 -13.99 -19.73 11.19
CA ARG A 282 -13.27 -21.01 11.01
C ARG A 282 -12.83 -21.12 9.56
N VAL A 283 -11.72 -21.82 9.34
CA VAL A 283 -11.23 -22.14 8.00
C VAL A 283 -11.41 -23.62 7.75
N GLU A 284 -11.95 -23.96 6.59
CA GLU A 284 -11.99 -25.33 6.07
C GLU A 284 -10.99 -25.44 4.93
N ILE A 285 -10.29 -26.56 4.86
CA ILE A 285 -9.33 -26.88 3.81
C ILE A 285 -9.79 -28.17 3.15
N ASP A 286 -9.55 -28.29 1.85
CA ASP A 286 -9.77 -29.54 1.12
C ASP A 286 -9.13 -30.72 1.87
N PRO A 287 -9.87 -31.82 2.13
CA PRO A 287 -9.38 -32.95 2.89
C PRO A 287 -8.09 -33.54 2.33
N LYS A 288 -7.92 -33.61 1.01
CA LYS A 288 -6.73 -34.15 0.37
C LYS A 288 -5.51 -33.26 0.60
N ILE A 289 -5.69 -31.93 0.56
CA ILE A 289 -4.63 -30.98 0.93
C ILE A 289 -4.30 -31.13 2.41
N SER A 290 -5.30 -31.22 3.28
CA SER A 290 -5.10 -31.37 4.73
C SER A 290 -4.44 -32.70 5.11
N GLU A 291 -4.71 -33.79 4.40
CA GLU A 291 -4.04 -35.07 4.59
C GLU A 291 -2.56 -34.99 4.15
N THR A 292 -2.30 -34.25 3.08
CA THR A 292 -0.96 -34.14 2.49
C THR A 292 -0.07 -33.14 3.25
N VAL A 293 -0.64 -32.02 3.73
CA VAL A 293 0.06 -30.99 4.51
C VAL A 293 -0.76 -30.67 5.78
N PRO A 294 -0.71 -31.53 6.81
CA PRO A 294 -1.56 -31.36 8.00
C PRO A 294 -1.35 -30.06 8.77
N GLN A 295 -0.16 -29.45 8.67
CA GLN A 295 0.11 -28.17 9.35
C GLN A 295 -0.67 -27.00 8.76
N LEU A 296 -1.20 -27.11 7.53
CA LEU A 296 -1.80 -25.99 6.81
C LEU A 296 -3.06 -25.45 7.50
N LEU A 297 -3.87 -26.34 8.07
CA LEU A 297 -5.11 -25.97 8.77
C LEU A 297 -4.84 -25.08 9.98
N ASP A 298 -3.84 -25.44 10.78
CA ASP A 298 -3.43 -24.64 11.94
C ASP A 298 -2.91 -23.26 11.52
N ILE A 299 -2.08 -23.19 10.47
CA ILE A 299 -1.58 -21.91 9.94
C ILE A 299 -2.74 -21.02 9.51
N TYR A 300 -3.67 -21.54 8.70
CA TYR A 300 -4.81 -20.76 8.20
C TYR A 300 -5.71 -20.28 9.35
N GLN A 301 -5.93 -21.14 10.34
CA GLN A 301 -6.74 -20.81 11.50
C GLN A 301 -6.09 -19.72 12.37
N ARG A 302 -4.75 -19.75 12.53
CA ARG A 302 -3.99 -18.69 13.21
C ARG A 302 -3.91 -17.41 12.39
N TRP A 303 -3.90 -17.50 11.08
CA TRP A 303 -3.80 -16.38 10.14
C TRP A 303 -5.07 -15.52 10.10
N LEU A 304 -6.24 -16.13 10.29
CA LEU A 304 -7.54 -15.45 10.18
C LEU A 304 -7.70 -14.23 11.09
N LYS A 305 -7.26 -14.32 12.35
CA LYS A 305 -7.43 -13.21 13.30
C LYS A 305 -6.52 -12.00 12.98
N PRO A 306 -5.20 -12.18 12.77
CA PRO A 306 -4.33 -11.10 12.33
C PRO A 306 -4.80 -10.43 11.04
N ILE A 307 -5.19 -11.19 10.01
CA ILE A 307 -5.59 -10.56 8.74
C ILE A 307 -6.88 -9.74 8.91
N GLN A 308 -7.85 -10.23 9.70
CA GLN A 308 -9.08 -9.50 9.98
C GLN A 308 -8.78 -8.21 10.76
N ALA A 309 -7.87 -8.25 11.74
CA ALA A 309 -7.44 -7.06 12.46
C ALA A 309 -6.73 -6.05 11.54
N HIS A 310 -5.84 -6.53 10.65
CA HIS A 310 -5.17 -5.71 9.65
C HIS A 310 -6.19 -5.01 8.75
N HIS A 311 -7.12 -5.75 8.14
CA HIS A 311 -8.12 -5.16 7.27
C HIS A 311 -9.09 -4.23 7.99
N ALA A 312 -9.49 -4.54 9.22
CA ALA A 312 -10.39 -3.69 9.98
C ALA A 312 -9.75 -2.34 10.32
N ALA A 313 -8.52 -2.38 10.85
CA ALA A 313 -7.75 -1.18 11.16
C ALA A 313 -7.48 -0.36 9.89
N PHE A 314 -6.95 -1.01 8.85
CA PHE A 314 -6.64 -0.37 7.57
C PHE A 314 -7.88 0.27 6.93
N THR A 315 -8.99 -0.46 6.78
CA THR A 315 -10.23 0.08 6.21
C THR A 315 -10.76 1.27 7.02
N THR A 316 -10.65 1.23 8.35
CA THR A 316 -11.05 2.36 9.22
C THR A 316 -10.15 3.58 9.02
N MET A 317 -8.83 3.38 8.95
CA MET A 317 -7.85 4.44 8.71
C MET A 317 -8.08 5.15 7.37
N GLU A 318 -8.12 4.38 6.29
CA GLU A 318 -8.32 4.89 4.93
C GLU A 318 -9.71 5.53 4.78
N GLY A 319 -10.73 4.93 5.40
CA GLY A 319 -12.10 5.44 5.39
C GLY A 319 -12.23 6.78 6.10
N MET A 320 -11.59 6.94 7.26
CA MET A 320 -11.50 8.21 7.96
C MET A 320 -10.77 9.25 7.12
N ALA A 321 -9.64 8.89 6.51
CA ALA A 321 -8.86 9.79 5.69
C ALA A 321 -9.67 10.29 4.49
N GLU A 322 -10.28 9.38 3.73
CA GLU A 322 -11.10 9.74 2.57
C GLU A 322 -12.32 10.60 2.96
N PHE A 323 -13.01 10.24 4.05
CA PHE A 323 -14.16 11.00 4.54
C PHE A 323 -13.79 12.44 4.92
N ILE A 324 -12.69 12.62 5.67
CA ILE A 324 -12.24 13.94 6.10
C ILE A 324 -11.75 14.77 4.90
N VAL A 325 -10.93 14.17 4.00
CA VAL A 325 -10.45 14.84 2.79
C VAL A 325 -11.62 15.36 1.95
N GLN A 326 -12.60 14.50 1.65
CA GLN A 326 -13.78 14.90 0.88
C GLN A 326 -14.60 15.96 1.61
N SER A 327 -14.75 15.85 2.93
CA SER A 327 -15.54 16.81 3.71
C SER A 327 -14.87 18.19 3.80
N MET A 328 -13.55 18.24 3.95
CA MET A 328 -12.80 19.48 4.14
C MET A 328 -12.46 20.18 2.82
N LEU A 329 -12.26 19.43 1.74
CA LEU A 329 -11.84 19.99 0.44
C LEU A 329 -12.98 20.08 -0.60
N LYS A 330 -14.21 19.63 -0.29
CA LYS A 330 -15.35 19.62 -1.25
C LYS A 330 -15.56 20.94 -2.02
N ASP A 331 -15.36 22.07 -1.36
CA ASP A 331 -15.58 23.41 -1.91
C ASP A 331 -14.25 24.15 -2.19
N ASP A 332 -13.11 23.47 -2.03
CA ASP A 332 -11.79 24.05 -2.29
C ASP A 332 -11.53 24.10 -3.80
N ALA A 333 -11.36 25.31 -4.35
CA ALA A 333 -11.21 25.51 -5.79
C ALA A 333 -10.01 24.76 -6.38
N ASP A 334 -8.88 24.72 -5.65
CA ASP A 334 -7.68 24.02 -6.10
C ASP A 334 -7.92 22.51 -6.15
N PHE A 335 -8.60 21.96 -5.14
CA PHE A 335 -8.99 20.56 -5.13
C PHE A 335 -9.97 20.21 -6.26
N LEU A 336 -10.93 21.08 -6.58
CA LEU A 336 -11.83 20.88 -7.71
C LEU A 336 -11.08 20.94 -9.07
N HIS A 337 -10.08 21.80 -9.19
CA HIS A 337 -9.18 21.82 -10.34
C HIS A 337 -8.30 20.56 -10.42
N TYR A 338 -7.86 20.03 -9.28
CA TYR A 338 -7.15 18.75 -9.21
C TYR A 338 -8.02 17.62 -9.77
N LEU A 339 -9.28 17.53 -9.30
CA LEU A 339 -10.23 16.49 -9.75
C LEU A 339 -10.49 16.53 -11.26
N THR A 340 -10.36 17.68 -11.91
CA THR A 340 -10.58 17.81 -13.37
C THR A 340 -9.30 17.68 -14.19
N SER A 341 -8.15 18.04 -13.63
CA SER A 341 -6.87 18.12 -14.36
C SER A 341 -5.97 16.91 -14.15
N PHE A 342 -6.19 16.11 -13.09
CA PHE A 342 -5.30 15.03 -12.66
C PHE A 342 -6.00 13.70 -12.38
N VAL A 343 -7.35 13.63 -12.31
CA VAL A 343 -8.08 12.38 -12.05
C VAL A 343 -8.43 11.68 -13.36
N GLY A 344 -7.86 10.48 -13.55
CA GLY A 344 -8.15 9.65 -14.72
C GLY A 344 -7.54 8.25 -14.73
N THR A 345 -6.88 7.80 -13.65
CA THR A 345 -6.16 6.52 -13.65
C THR A 345 -6.36 5.77 -12.34
N ASP A 346 -6.93 4.57 -12.49
CA ASP A 346 -6.80 3.40 -11.62
C ASP A 346 -7.96 3.07 -10.67
N ILE A 347 -8.84 2.15 -11.11
CA ILE A 347 -9.90 1.53 -10.32
C ILE A 347 -9.35 0.19 -9.79
N SER A 348 -8.78 0.19 -8.59
CA SER A 348 -8.23 -1.02 -7.95
C SER A 348 -9.00 -1.42 -6.68
N SER A 349 -8.75 -2.63 -6.16
CA SER A 349 -9.32 -3.13 -4.90
C SER A 349 -9.04 -2.25 -3.66
N TYR A 350 -8.08 -1.33 -3.78
CA TYR A 350 -7.79 -0.27 -2.82
C TYR A 350 -8.91 0.78 -2.75
N GLN A 351 -9.51 1.16 -3.90
CA GLN A 351 -10.66 2.08 -3.94
C GLN A 351 -11.92 1.48 -3.32
N VAL A 352 -12.15 0.16 -3.46
CA VAL A 352 -13.31 -0.51 -2.86
C VAL A 352 -13.23 -0.47 -1.32
N ARG A 353 -12.04 -0.71 -0.75
CA ARG A 353 -11.82 -0.61 0.70
C ARG A 353 -11.94 0.81 1.21
N LYS A 354 -11.33 1.77 0.50
CA LYS A 354 -11.48 3.21 0.75
C LYS A 354 -12.95 3.63 0.80
N SER A 355 -13.73 3.25 -0.21
CA SER A 355 -15.17 3.53 -0.28
C SER A 355 -15.96 2.91 0.88
N LEU A 356 -15.74 1.63 1.21
CA LEU A 356 -16.43 0.98 2.34
C LEU A 356 -16.13 1.68 3.67
N GLY A 357 -14.85 1.96 3.93
CA GLY A 357 -14.43 2.65 5.15
C GLY A 357 -14.99 4.07 5.24
N LYS A 358 -15.05 4.78 4.11
CA LYS A 358 -15.62 6.12 4.03
C LYS A 358 -17.11 6.11 4.35
N ASP A 359 -17.88 5.23 3.71
CA ASP A 359 -19.32 5.14 3.92
C ASP A 359 -19.63 4.75 5.36
N PHE A 360 -18.88 3.81 5.93
CA PHE A 360 -18.95 3.48 7.35
C PHE A 360 -18.64 4.70 8.23
N THR A 361 -17.55 5.42 7.98
CA THR A 361 -17.16 6.62 8.75
C THR A 361 -18.25 7.67 8.69
N LYS A 362 -18.84 7.91 7.51
CA LYS A 362 -19.95 8.84 7.31
C LYS A 362 -21.15 8.48 8.17
N ILE A 363 -21.56 7.20 8.18
CA ILE A 363 -22.70 6.71 8.99
C ILE A 363 -22.45 6.95 10.49
N VAL A 364 -21.23 6.69 10.97
CA VAL A 364 -20.87 6.96 12.37
C VAL A 364 -20.86 8.47 12.64
N PHE A 365 -20.35 9.28 11.69
CA PHE A 365 -20.31 10.74 11.77
C PHE A 365 -21.71 11.38 11.83
N GLU A 366 -22.66 10.89 11.05
CA GLU A 366 -24.05 11.35 11.11
C GLU A 366 -24.68 11.17 12.50
N LYS A 367 -24.25 10.15 13.24
CA LYS A 367 -24.76 9.87 14.59
C LYS A 367 -24.01 10.60 15.71
N PHE A 368 -22.68 10.65 15.64
CA PHE A 368 -21.84 11.13 16.75
C PHE A 368 -21.10 12.43 16.45
N GLY A 369 -21.20 12.96 15.24
CA GLY A 369 -20.52 14.17 14.78
C GLY A 369 -19.01 14.07 14.99
N LYS A 370 -18.41 15.16 15.47
CA LYS A 370 -16.97 15.28 15.74
C LYS A 370 -16.40 14.19 16.67
N LYS A 371 -17.21 13.60 17.56
CA LYS A 371 -16.76 12.51 18.47
C LYS A 371 -16.41 11.23 17.71
N THR A 372 -16.88 11.08 16.48
CA THR A 372 -16.66 9.89 15.64
C THR A 372 -15.20 9.51 15.53
N PHE A 373 -14.31 10.45 15.26
CA PHE A 373 -12.90 10.13 15.02
C PHE A 373 -12.24 9.53 16.25
N LYS A 374 -12.50 10.11 17.42
CA LYS A 374 -12.03 9.55 18.70
C LYS A 374 -12.64 8.17 18.98
N ILE A 375 -13.93 7.98 18.71
CA ILE A 375 -14.61 6.69 18.88
C ILE A 375 -13.99 5.59 17.98
N LEU A 376 -13.69 5.93 16.73
CA LEU A 376 -13.10 5.02 15.76
C LEU A 376 -11.63 4.68 16.09
N ILE A 377 -10.88 5.64 16.61
CA ILE A 377 -9.49 5.43 17.04
C ILE A 377 -9.45 4.59 18.32
N ASP A 378 -10.24 4.94 19.33
CA ASP A 378 -10.15 4.33 20.66
C ASP A 378 -10.77 2.92 20.70
N ASP A 379 -11.84 2.66 19.94
CA ASP A 379 -12.45 1.33 19.85
C ASP A 379 -12.99 1.10 18.42
N PRO A 380 -12.11 0.67 17.50
CA PRO A 380 -12.42 0.52 16.08
C PRO A 380 -13.44 -0.58 15.79
N PRO A 381 -14.09 -0.54 14.61
CA PRO A 381 -14.98 -1.60 14.18
C PRO A 381 -14.22 -2.88 13.87
N SER A 382 -14.90 -4.01 14.05
CA SER A 382 -14.51 -5.27 13.42
C SER A 382 -14.82 -5.27 11.93
N THR A 383 -14.26 -6.23 11.19
CA THR A 383 -14.58 -6.47 9.78
C THR A 383 -16.06 -6.71 9.51
N LYS A 384 -16.76 -7.38 10.44
CA LYS A 384 -18.22 -7.58 10.38
C LYS A 384 -18.98 -6.26 10.55
N GLU A 385 -18.56 -5.44 11.51
CA GLU A 385 -19.17 -4.14 11.76
C GLU A 385 -18.94 -3.14 10.64
N LEU A 386 -17.80 -3.20 9.95
CA LEU A 386 -17.57 -2.41 8.74
C LEU A 386 -18.59 -2.73 7.64
N LYS A 387 -18.99 -4.01 7.50
CA LYS A 387 -20.03 -4.44 6.55
C LYS A 387 -21.45 -4.15 7.03
N GLU A 388 -21.68 -4.23 8.34
CA GLU A 388 -22.98 -3.98 8.97
C GLU A 388 -22.86 -2.83 10.01
N PRO A 389 -22.80 -1.56 9.57
CA PRO A 389 -22.56 -0.42 10.46
C PRO A 389 -23.53 -0.33 11.65
N THR A 390 -24.76 -0.82 11.48
CA THR A 390 -25.76 -0.84 12.55
C THR A 390 -25.33 -1.63 13.78
N LEU A 391 -24.51 -2.67 13.63
CA LEU A 391 -23.94 -3.43 14.75
C LEU A 391 -22.99 -2.56 15.58
N TYR A 392 -22.12 -1.81 14.90
CA TYR A 392 -21.22 -0.86 15.56
C TYR A 392 -22.00 0.22 16.30
N LEU A 393 -23.00 0.83 15.64
CA LEU A 393 -23.81 1.87 16.26
C LEU A 393 -24.55 1.34 17.49
N LYS A 394 -25.03 0.09 17.50
CA LYS A 394 -25.65 -0.55 18.68
C LYS A 394 -24.64 -0.74 19.81
N ARG A 395 -23.44 -1.25 19.50
CA ARG A 395 -22.34 -1.41 20.46
C ARG A 395 -21.98 -0.07 21.13
N LYS A 396 -21.95 1.02 20.35
CA LYS A 396 -21.61 2.37 20.85
C LYS A 396 -22.75 3.12 21.53
N SER A 397 -24.00 2.77 21.27
CA SER A 397 -25.16 3.40 21.94
C SER A 397 -25.52 2.76 23.28
N SER A 398 -24.87 1.64 23.59
CA SER A 398 -25.03 0.91 24.85
C SER A 398 -24.00 1.35 25.91
N ILE A 399 -23.20 2.36 25.58
CA ILE A 399 -22.20 3.06 26.41
C ILE A 399 -22.71 4.49 26.56
#